data_AF-A0A915BJ51-F1
#
_entry.id   AF-A0A915BJ51-F1
#
_cell.length_a   1.000
_cell.length_b   1.000
_cell.length_c   1.000
_cell.angle_alpha   90.00
_cell.angle_beta   90.00
_cell.angle_gamma   90.00
#
_symmetry.space_group_name_H-M   'P 1'
#
loop_
_entity.id
_entity.type
_entity.pdbx_description
1 polymer ?
#
loop_
_entity_poly.entity_id
_entity_poly.type
_entity_poly.pdbx_seq_one_letter_code
_entity_poly.pdbx_strand_id
1 'polypeptide(L)'
;TAIPAGDDEEEYRAALKAATVYLIGTAHFSPDSQRDVLTTIESTQPDMVMVELCPSRISILSMDENTLLHEAKNLNLEKIVSTIKQSGAVQGVLHVLLLSMSA
;
A
#
# COMPACT_ATOMS: atom_id res chain seq x y z
N THR A 1 13.98 -5.31 -21.58
CA THR A 1 14.47 -4.79 -20.29
C THR A 1 15.97 -4.56 -20.41
N ALA A 2 16.46 -3.41 -19.97
CA ALA A 2 17.91 -3.15 -19.96
C ALA A 2 18.57 -4.02 -18.87
N ILE A 3 19.76 -4.54 -19.16
CA ILE A 3 20.57 -5.28 -18.18
C ILE A 3 21.31 -4.24 -17.32
N PRO A 4 21.29 -4.35 -15.98
CA PRO A 4 22.03 -3.43 -15.12
C PRO A 4 23.52 -3.39 -15.47
N ALA A 5 24.14 -2.21 -15.33
CA ALA A 5 25.55 -2.06 -15.64
C ALA A 5 26.42 -2.82 -14.63
N GLY A 6 27.25 -3.74 -15.11
CA GLY A 6 28.14 -4.56 -14.29
C GLY A 6 27.69 -6.01 -14.10
N ASP A 7 26.46 -6.34 -14.51
CA ASP A 7 25.94 -7.71 -14.45
C ASP A 7 26.37 -8.52 -15.69
N ASP A 8 26.59 -9.81 -15.50
CA ASP A 8 26.78 -10.75 -16.60
C ASP A 8 25.46 -10.98 -17.35
N GLU A 9 25.49 -10.85 -18.67
CA GLU A 9 24.28 -10.93 -19.50
C GLU A 9 23.66 -12.34 -19.51
N GLU A 10 24.49 -13.38 -19.53
CA GLU A 10 24.00 -14.77 -19.59
C GLU A 10 23.35 -15.15 -18.26
N GLU A 11 24.02 -14.83 -17.14
CA GLU A 11 23.53 -15.05 -15.79
C GLU A 11 22.23 -14.28 -15.54
N TYR A 12 22.18 -12.99 -15.88
CA TYR A 12 20.97 -12.16 -15.72
C TYR A 12 19.79 -12.73 -16.51
N ARG A 13 20.00 -13.17 -17.75
CA ARG A 13 18.94 -13.75 -18.58
C ARG A 13 18.48 -15.11 -18.08
N ALA A 14 19.39 -15.93 -17.55
CA ALA A 14 19.05 -17.20 -16.93
C ALA A 14 18.20 -16.99 -15.67
N ALA A 15 18.62 -16.07 -14.79
CA ALA A 15 17.88 -15.69 -13.59
C ALA A 15 16.49 -15.15 -13.93
N LEU A 16 16.38 -14.25 -14.91
CA LEU A 16 15.09 -13.70 -15.34
C LEU A 16 14.13 -14.76 -15.88
N LYS A 17 14.63 -15.77 -16.60
CA LYS A 17 13.82 -16.90 -17.08
C LYS A 17 13.38 -17.84 -15.95
N ALA A 18 14.19 -17.97 -14.90
CA ALA A 18 13.89 -18.80 -13.74
C ALA A 18 13.00 -18.07 -12.70
N ALA A 19 12.89 -16.74 -12.81
CA ALA A 19 12.12 -15.93 -11.87
C ALA A 19 10.62 -16.26 -11.92
N THR A 20 10.02 -16.42 -10.74
CA THR A 20 8.57 -16.51 -10.57
C THR A 20 8.07 -15.19 -10.00
N VAL A 21 7.10 -14.56 -10.68
CA VAL A 21 6.56 -13.27 -10.27
C VAL A 21 5.07 -13.42 -9.96
N TYR A 22 4.70 -13.05 -8.73
CA TYR A 22 3.31 -12.98 -8.28
C TYR A 22 2.86 -11.52 -8.28
N LEU A 23 1.92 -11.18 -9.16
CA LEU A 23 1.29 -9.85 -9.19
C LEU A 23 0.01 -9.88 -8.37
N ILE A 24 -0.03 -9.10 -7.30
CA ILE A 24 -1.16 -9.05 -6.37
C ILE A 24 -1.87 -7.70 -6.54
N GLY A 25 -3.10 -7.73 -7.06
CA GLY A 25 -3.96 -6.54 -7.09
C GLY A 25 -4.64 -6.34 -5.74
N THR A 26 -4.67 -5.11 -5.24
CA THR A 26 -5.34 -4.78 -3.97
C THR A 26 -6.48 -3.79 -4.21
N ALA A 27 -7.59 -3.97 -3.48
CA ALA A 27 -8.58 -2.92 -3.32
C ALA A 27 -8.16 -2.02 -2.14
N HIS A 28 -8.36 -0.70 -2.30
CA HIS A 28 -7.91 0.30 -1.33
C HIS A 28 -8.44 -0.03 0.07
N PHE A 29 -7.51 -0.29 1.00
CA PHE A 29 -7.75 -0.63 2.41
C PHE A 29 -8.60 -1.88 2.70
N SER A 30 -8.98 -2.68 1.70
CA SER A 30 -9.75 -3.92 1.91
C SER A 30 -9.01 -4.93 2.81
N PRO A 31 -9.62 -5.37 3.93
CA PRO A 31 -9.06 -6.43 4.77
C PRO A 31 -8.84 -7.75 4.02
N ASP A 32 -9.67 -8.03 3.02
CA ASP A 32 -9.52 -9.23 2.19
C ASP A 32 -8.29 -9.12 1.30
N SER A 33 -8.06 -7.95 0.68
CA SER A 33 -6.81 -7.70 -0.06
C SER A 33 -5.57 -7.77 0.83
N GLN A 34 -5.66 -7.30 2.08
CA GLN A 34 -4.56 -7.43 3.06
C GLN A 34 -4.28 -8.92 3.37
N ARG A 35 -5.33 -9.74 3.51
CA ARG A 35 -5.19 -11.19 3.75
C ARG A 35 -4.62 -11.92 2.55
N ASP A 36 -5.01 -11.53 1.33
CA ASP A 36 -4.46 -12.11 0.10
C ASP A 36 -2.96 -11.84 -0.02
N VAL A 37 -2.52 -10.61 0.31
CA VAL A 37 -1.10 -10.25 0.38
C VAL A 37 -0.38 -11.12 1.42
N LEU A 38 -0.90 -11.21 2.64
CA LEU A 38 -0.32 -12.01 3.72
C LEU A 38 -0.18 -13.47 3.30
N THR A 39 -1.27 -14.07 2.82
CA THR A 39 -1.33 -15.48 2.42
C THR A 39 -0.36 -15.77 1.27
N THR A 40 -0.27 -14.86 0.30
CA THR A 40 0.67 -15.02 -0.83
C THR A 40 2.11 -15.00 -0.34
N ILE A 41 2.49 -14.05 0.52
CA ILE A 41 3.85 -13.97 1.07
C ILE A 41 4.17 -15.22 1.90
N GLU A 42 3.27 -15.62 2.80
CA GLU A 42 3.46 -16.80 3.65
C GLU A 42 3.62 -18.07 2.81
N SER A 43 2.81 -18.24 1.76
CA SER A 43 2.80 -19.45 0.93
C SER A 43 3.95 -19.52 -0.08
N THR A 44 4.43 -18.37 -0.57
CA THR A 44 5.45 -18.32 -1.64
C THR A 44 6.85 -18.03 -1.12
N GLN A 45 6.99 -17.48 0.09
CA GLN A 45 8.27 -17.09 0.71
C GLN A 45 9.21 -16.38 -0.29
N PRO A 46 8.80 -15.25 -0.88
CA PRO A 46 9.54 -14.62 -1.96
C PRO A 46 10.86 -14.02 -1.45
N ASP A 47 11.90 -14.06 -2.27
CA ASP A 47 13.19 -13.42 -1.97
C ASP A 47 13.10 -11.88 -1.89
N MET A 48 12.13 -11.30 -2.60
CA MET A 48 11.92 -9.86 -2.66
C MET A 48 10.44 -9.52 -2.78
N VAL A 49 10.04 -8.44 -2.10
CA VAL A 49 8.72 -7.83 -2.23
C VAL A 49 8.86 -6.44 -2.83
N MET A 50 8.16 -6.19 -3.93
CA MET A 50 8.11 -4.88 -4.58
C MET A 50 6.73 -4.27 -4.36
N VAL A 51 6.68 -3.04 -3.83
CA VAL A 51 5.43 -2.35 -3.50
C VAL A 51 5.21 -1.19 -4.47
N GLU A 52 4.03 -1.14 -5.08
CA GLU A 52 3.61 0.03 -5.88
C GLU A 52 3.07 1.10 -4.93
N LEU A 53 3.70 2.28 -4.97
CA LEU A 53 3.29 3.45 -4.22
C LEU A 53 3.35 4.66 -5.14
N CYS A 54 2.33 5.51 -5.08
CA CYS A 54 2.41 6.82 -5.70
C CYS A 54 3.48 7.68 -5.02
N PRO A 55 4.07 8.68 -5.71
CA PRO A 55 5.18 9.47 -5.17
C PRO A 55 4.91 10.11 -3.80
N SER A 56 3.66 10.53 -3.55
CA SER A 56 3.26 11.13 -2.27
C SER A 56 3.26 10.15 -1.09
N ARG A 57 3.29 8.83 -1.36
CA ARG A 57 3.27 7.77 -0.34
C ARG A 57 4.62 7.11 -0.12
N ILE A 58 5.67 7.44 -0.88
CA ILE A 58 7.00 6.81 -0.75
C ILE A 58 7.57 6.98 0.67
N SER A 59 7.34 8.13 1.31
CA SER A 59 7.83 8.42 2.66
C SER A 59 7.34 7.40 3.70
N ILE A 60 6.22 6.71 3.44
CA ILE A 60 5.67 5.68 4.32
C ILE A 60 6.67 4.55 4.59
N LEU A 61 7.56 4.25 3.64
CA LEU A 61 8.56 3.19 3.76
C LEU A 61 9.69 3.54 4.73
N SER A 62 9.81 4.82 5.10
CA SER A 62 10.88 5.36 5.95
C SER A 62 10.40 5.80 7.32
N MET A 63 9.09 5.73 7.59
CA MET A 63 8.51 6.12 8.86
C MET A 63 8.54 4.95 9.84
N ASP A 64 8.70 5.25 11.13
CA ASP A 64 8.50 4.25 12.16
C ASP A 64 7.01 3.87 12.28
N GLU A 65 6.77 2.63 12.67
CA GLU A 65 5.43 2.05 12.74
C GLU A 65 4.47 2.84 13.64
N ASN A 66 4.96 3.41 14.75
CA ASN A 66 4.12 4.18 15.66
C ASN A 66 3.67 5.49 15.01
N THR A 67 4.58 6.20 14.34
CA THR A 67 4.25 7.40 13.57
C THR A 67 3.30 7.07 12.43
N LEU A 68 3.51 5.97 11.70
CA LEU A 68 2.60 5.51 10.64
C LEU A 68 1.17 5.30 11.14
N LEU A 69 1.03 4.58 12.25
CA LEU A 69 -0.27 4.33 12.87
C LEU A 69 -0.92 5.61 13.40
N HIS A 70 -0.13 6.58 13.88
CA HIS A 70 -0.62 7.87 14.32
C HIS A 70 -1.16 8.71 13.15
N GLU A 71 -0.36 8.86 12.09
CA GLU A 71 -0.73 9.61 10.89
C GLU A 71 -1.96 9.01 10.19
N ALA A 72 -2.04 7.68 10.08
CA ALA A 72 -3.20 7.01 9.49
C ALA A 72 -4.50 7.28 10.27
N LYS A 73 -4.43 7.32 11.62
CA LYS A 73 -5.58 7.64 12.48
C LYS A 73 -5.95 9.12 12.42
N ASN A 74 -4.97 10.02 12.42
CA ASN A 74 -5.20 11.46 12.42
C ASN A 74 -5.73 11.98 11.09
N LEU A 75 -5.22 11.50 9.94
CA LEU A 75 -5.75 11.86 8.63
C LEU A 75 -7.26 11.64 8.52
N ASN A 76 -7.77 10.59 9.17
CA ASN A 76 -9.20 10.32 9.25
C ASN A 76 -9.93 11.32 10.16
N LEU A 77 -9.40 11.61 11.36
CA LEU A 77 -10.04 12.52 12.31
C LEU A 77 -10.02 13.99 11.83
N GLU A 78 -8.93 14.46 11.23
CA GLU A 78 -8.85 15.82 10.71
C GLU A 78 -9.84 16.07 9.57
N LYS A 79 -10.01 15.10 8.66
CA LYS A 79 -11.04 15.16 7.62
C LYS A 79 -12.44 15.23 8.21
N ILE A 80 -12.75 14.36 9.18
CA ILE A 80 -14.05 14.38 9.87
C ILE A 80 -14.29 15.73 10.54
N VAL A 81 -13.32 16.24 11.30
CA VAL A 81 -13.44 17.51 12.04
C VAL A 81 -13.55 18.70 11.08
N SER A 82 -12.74 18.75 10.02
CA SER A 82 -12.80 19.84 9.03
C SER A 82 -14.11 19.83 8.25
N THR A 83 -14.62 18.67 7.84
CA THR A 83 -15.93 18.56 7.17
C THR A 83 -17.08 18.95 8.09
N ILE A 84 -17.06 18.58 9.37
CA ILE A 84 -18.07 19.04 10.33
C ILE A 84 -18.02 20.56 10.49
N LYS A 85 -16.83 21.15 10.59
CA LYS A 85 -16.64 22.60 10.74
C LYS A 85 -17.08 23.38 9.50
N GLN A 86 -16.89 22.85 8.30
CA GLN A 86 -17.24 23.54 7.05
C GLN A 86 -18.67 23.29 6.57
N SER A 87 -19.22 22.10 6.79
CA SER A 87 -20.43 21.63 6.12
C SER A 87 -21.55 21.21 7.07
N GLY A 88 -21.32 21.28 8.38
CA GLY A 88 -22.30 20.93 9.40
C GLY A 88 -22.40 19.42 9.67
N ALA A 89 -23.09 19.08 10.76
CA ALA A 89 -23.09 17.73 11.32
C ALA A 89 -23.61 16.64 10.35
N VAL A 90 -24.61 16.94 9.51
CA VAL A 90 -25.17 15.97 8.56
C VAL A 90 -24.16 15.57 7.49
N GLN A 91 -23.43 16.53 6.92
CA GLN A 91 -22.36 16.26 5.96
C GLN A 91 -21.18 15.56 6.63
N GLY A 92 -20.87 15.89 7.89
CA GLY A 92 -19.89 15.16 8.69
C GLY A 92 -20.24 13.68 8.86
N VAL A 93 -21.48 13.37 9.26
CA VAL A 93 -21.96 11.97 9.38
C VAL A 93 -21.91 11.26 8.04
N LEU A 94 -22.38 11.89 6.95
CA LEU A 94 -22.29 11.31 5.61
C LEU A 94 -20.83 11.04 5.20
N HIS A 95 -19.90 11.94 5.51
CA HIS A 95 -18.49 11.76 5.20
C HIS A 95 -17.86 10.63 6.02
N VAL A 96 -18.23 10.49 7.30
CA VAL A 96 -17.86 9.33 8.13
C VAL A 96 -18.37 8.03 7.50
N LEU A 97 -19.63 8.01 7.04
CA LEU A 97 -20.21 6.85 6.36
C LEU A 97 -19.47 6.52 5.06
N LEU A 98 -19.09 7.54 4.27
CA LEU A 98 -18.32 7.35 3.04
C LEU A 98 -16.87 6.92 3.31
N LEU A 99 -16.23 7.45 4.36
CA LEU A 99 -14.91 7.01 4.83
C LEU A 99 -14.96 5.56 5.29
N SER A 100 -15.98 5.14 6.02
CA SER A 100 -16.15 3.74 6.42
C SER A 100 -16.40 2.77 5.25
N MET A 101 -16.75 3.29 4.07
CA MET A 101 -16.84 2.49 2.83
C MET A 101 -15.55 2.51 2.00
N SER A 102 -14.63 3.45 2.26
CA SER A 102 -13.40 3.64 1.50
C SER A 102 -12.12 3.30 2.29
N ALA A 103 -12.30 2.92 3.57
CA ALA A 103 -11.32 2.36 4.50
C ALA A 103 -11.60 0.88 4.77
#